data_AF-A0A1I5EIY8-F1
#
_entry.id   AF-A0A1I5EIY8-F1
#
_cell.length_a   1.000
_cell.length_b   1.000
_cell.length_c   1.000
_cell.angle_alpha   90.00
_cell.angle_beta   90.00
_cell.angle_gamma   90.00
#
_symmetry.space_group_name_H-M   'P 1'
#
loop_
_entity.id
_entity.type
_entity.pdbx_description
1 polymer ?
#
loop_
_entity_poly.entity_id
_entity_poly.type
_entity_poly.pdbx_seq_one_letter_code
_entity_poly.pdbx_strand_id
1 'polypeptide(L)'
;MPFSHHVPTICFGAFFAVLIPIEAMTAGMVEQEKRSKYAGQQERTIKSLSQDDIDELKKGGGWGLAKAAELNGFPGPAHLLDLKDKLVLDDEQVEKLETLYEQMTSDARKEAKTYIFLEAKLEKEFSAGRINDGLLRTALGYIEESRRKLRYIHLSAHLEATKIVTPEQVEHYNALRGYSEESDVCASVPEGHDAAMWRKHNGCGEN
;
A
#
# COMPACT_ATOMS: atom_id res chain seq x y z
N MET A 1 64.33 80.44 10.05
CA MET A 1 65.38 79.44 10.36
C MET A 1 64.93 78.67 11.60
N PRO A 2 65.14 77.35 11.77
CA PRO A 2 65.64 76.32 10.86
C PRO A 2 64.74 75.05 10.74
N PHE A 3 65.14 74.22 9.78
CA PHE A 3 64.92 72.80 9.49
C PHE A 3 64.29 71.85 10.53
N SER A 4 63.45 70.91 10.04
CA SER A 4 63.71 69.46 10.18
C SER A 4 62.86 68.58 9.25
N HIS A 5 63.35 67.36 8.99
CA HIS A 5 62.99 66.41 7.91
C HIS A 5 61.97 65.29 8.27
N HIS A 6 61.34 64.73 7.20
CA HIS A 6 60.71 63.38 7.02
C HIS A 6 59.32 63.14 7.66
N VAL A 7 58.27 62.59 7.02
CA VAL A 7 58.02 61.29 6.31
C VAL A 7 56.68 61.44 5.49
N PRO A 8 56.34 60.64 4.45
CA PRO A 8 55.36 61.02 3.42
C PRO A 8 53.90 60.64 3.76
N THR A 9 52.95 61.48 3.35
CA THR A 9 51.51 61.20 3.44
C THR A 9 51.00 60.58 2.15
N ILE A 10 50.53 59.35 2.29
CA ILE A 10 49.90 58.50 1.30
C ILE A 10 48.58 59.14 0.85
N CYS A 11 48.41 59.32 -0.47
CA CYS A 11 47.16 59.75 -1.08
C CYS A 11 46.07 58.70 -0.88
N PHE A 12 45.06 59.00 -0.06
CA PHE A 12 43.82 58.24 0.00
C PHE A 12 42.98 58.55 -1.25
N GLY A 13 42.87 57.55 -2.13
CA GLY A 13 41.94 57.57 -3.25
C GLY A 13 40.50 57.47 -2.74
N ALA A 14 39.64 58.37 -3.22
CA ALA A 14 38.21 58.33 -2.98
C ALA A 14 37.60 57.19 -3.79
N PHE A 15 37.28 56.08 -3.13
CA PHE A 15 36.48 54.98 -3.67
C PHE A 15 35.01 55.41 -3.68
N PHE A 16 34.48 55.82 -4.85
CA PHE A 16 33.04 55.90 -5.07
C PHE A 16 32.49 54.47 -5.21
N ALA A 17 31.92 53.96 -4.13
CA ALA A 17 31.16 52.71 -4.16
C ALA A 17 29.84 52.94 -4.90
N VAL A 18 29.81 52.56 -6.18
CA VAL A 18 28.57 52.42 -6.94
C VAL A 18 27.86 51.17 -6.43
N LEU A 19 26.79 51.37 -5.66
CA LEU A 19 25.87 50.32 -5.24
C LEU A 19 25.08 49.85 -6.47
N ILE A 20 25.46 48.70 -7.03
CA ILE A 20 24.67 47.99 -8.04
C ILE A 20 23.52 47.28 -7.30
N PRO A 21 22.25 47.54 -7.59
CA PRO A 21 21.15 46.76 -7.02
C PRO A 21 21.22 45.34 -7.59
N ILE A 22 21.45 44.36 -6.71
CA ILE A 22 21.36 42.93 -7.02
C ILE A 22 19.88 42.55 -6.94
N GLU A 23 19.12 42.87 -7.98
CA GLU A 23 17.70 42.48 -8.09
C GLU A 23 17.49 41.76 -9.42
N ALA A 24 17.95 40.50 -9.48
CA ALA A 24 17.39 39.46 -10.34
C ALA A 24 17.99 38.09 -9.93
N MET A 25 17.89 37.73 -8.66
CA MET A 25 17.95 36.31 -8.28
C MET A 25 16.61 35.71 -8.68
N THR A 26 16.61 35.13 -9.87
CA THR A 26 15.68 34.12 -10.36
C THR A 26 14.82 33.53 -9.25
N ALA A 27 13.57 33.98 -9.16
CA ALA A 27 12.50 33.15 -8.63
C ALA A 27 12.34 32.00 -9.62
N GLY A 28 13.22 31.01 -9.51
CA GLY A 28 12.95 29.66 -9.97
C GLY A 28 11.74 29.21 -9.17
N MET A 29 10.55 29.54 -9.67
CA MET A 29 9.39 28.75 -9.38
C MET A 29 9.83 27.33 -9.71
N VAL A 30 10.01 26.51 -8.69
CA VAL A 30 9.98 25.07 -8.86
C VAL A 30 8.58 24.82 -9.38
N GLU A 31 8.42 24.91 -10.69
CA GLU A 31 7.33 24.27 -11.40
C GLU A 31 7.56 22.79 -11.08
N GLN A 32 6.92 22.35 -9.99
CA GLN A 32 6.79 20.93 -9.71
C GLN A 32 6.04 20.41 -10.92
N GLU A 33 6.79 19.94 -11.93
CA GLU A 33 6.20 19.38 -13.13
C GLU A 33 5.11 18.45 -12.64
N LYS A 34 3.87 18.68 -13.10
CA LYS A 34 2.72 17.81 -12.79
C LYS A 34 2.93 16.47 -13.49
N ARG A 35 4.00 15.79 -13.14
CA ARG A 35 4.37 14.46 -13.59
C ARG A 35 3.33 13.52 -13.00
N SER A 36 2.77 12.66 -13.86
CA SER A 36 1.77 11.68 -13.44
C SER A 36 2.29 10.87 -12.25
N LYS A 37 1.43 10.62 -11.25
CA LYS A 37 1.70 9.67 -10.16
C LYS A 37 1.97 8.24 -10.65
N TYR A 38 1.67 7.97 -11.91
CA TYR A 38 1.90 6.69 -12.58
C TYR A 38 3.18 6.67 -13.42
N ALA A 39 3.96 7.76 -13.47
CA ALA A 39 5.21 7.78 -14.23
C ALA A 39 6.16 6.67 -13.74
N GLY A 40 6.66 5.88 -14.70
CA GLY A 40 7.46 4.68 -14.46
C GLY A 40 6.63 3.39 -14.41
N GLN A 41 5.33 3.45 -14.10
CA GLN A 41 4.46 2.27 -14.07
C GLN A 41 4.11 1.75 -15.48
N GLN A 42 4.27 2.57 -16.52
CA GLN A 42 4.07 2.13 -17.91
C GLN A 42 5.08 1.06 -18.36
N GLU A 43 6.21 0.91 -17.65
CA GLU A 43 7.21 -0.14 -17.90
C GLU A 43 6.84 -1.51 -17.28
N ARG A 44 5.76 -1.57 -16.48
CA ARG A 44 5.32 -2.85 -15.89
C ARG A 44 4.90 -3.84 -16.97
N THR A 45 5.05 -5.13 -16.70
CA THR A 45 4.54 -6.17 -17.60
C THR A 45 3.01 -6.13 -17.68
N ILE A 46 2.34 -6.02 -16.53
CA ILE A 46 0.88 -5.84 -16.39
C ILE A 46 0.68 -4.50 -15.67
N LYS A 47 0.06 -3.51 -16.31
CA LYS A 47 0.07 -2.13 -15.79
C LYS A 47 -0.81 -1.98 -14.55
N SER A 48 -1.88 -2.78 -14.47
CA SER A 48 -2.83 -2.83 -13.36
C SER A 48 -2.27 -3.49 -12.09
N LEU A 49 -1.21 -4.31 -12.18
CA LEU A 49 -0.66 -5.07 -11.07
C LEU A 49 0.82 -4.72 -10.83
N SER A 50 1.16 -4.38 -9.60
CA SER A 50 2.56 -4.30 -9.18
C SER A 50 3.19 -5.70 -9.08
N GLN A 51 4.51 -5.76 -8.96
CA GLN A 51 5.20 -7.02 -8.72
C GLN A 51 4.77 -7.64 -7.37
N ASP A 52 4.60 -6.81 -6.35
CA ASP A 52 4.12 -7.23 -5.03
C ASP A 52 2.70 -7.81 -5.10
N ASP A 53 1.79 -7.22 -5.90
CA ASP A 53 0.46 -7.79 -6.13
C ASP A 53 0.55 -9.18 -6.75
N ILE A 54 1.40 -9.35 -7.77
CA ILE A 54 1.60 -10.61 -8.47
C ILE A 54 2.15 -11.68 -7.51
N ASP A 55 3.11 -11.32 -6.68
CA ASP A 55 3.75 -12.26 -5.75
C ASP A 55 2.82 -12.62 -4.58
N GLU A 56 2.04 -11.65 -4.07
CA GLU A 56 0.95 -11.88 -3.11
C GLU A 56 -0.10 -12.85 -3.66
N LEU A 57 -0.57 -12.62 -4.88
CA LEU A 57 -1.53 -13.49 -5.55
C LEU A 57 -0.94 -14.90 -5.79
N LYS A 58 0.31 -15.00 -6.27
CA LYS A 58 0.97 -16.28 -6.56
C LYS A 58 1.20 -17.15 -5.33
N LYS A 59 1.39 -16.55 -4.15
CA LYS A 59 1.50 -17.31 -2.90
C LYS A 59 0.14 -17.68 -2.30
N GLY A 60 -0.98 -17.19 -2.86
CA GLY A 60 -2.33 -17.39 -2.33
C GLY A 60 -2.64 -16.47 -1.15
N GLY A 61 -1.96 -15.33 -1.07
CA GLY A 61 -2.12 -14.35 0.00
C GLY A 61 -3.44 -13.60 -0.09
N GLY A 62 -3.83 -12.94 1.01
CA GLY A 62 -5.18 -12.39 1.16
C GLY A 62 -5.48 -11.20 0.25
N TRP A 63 -4.47 -10.46 -0.21
CA TRP A 63 -4.61 -9.28 -1.11
C TRP A 63 -5.76 -8.33 -0.74
N GLY A 64 -6.08 -8.20 0.56
CA GLY A 64 -7.20 -7.41 1.09
C GLY A 64 -8.61 -7.95 0.77
N LEU A 65 -8.75 -9.10 0.15
CA LEU A 65 -10.02 -9.65 -0.37
C LEU A 65 -11.01 -10.03 0.74
N ALA A 66 -10.51 -10.44 1.91
CA ALA A 66 -11.32 -10.84 3.07
C ALA A 66 -11.50 -9.74 4.13
N LYS A 67 -11.13 -8.48 3.87
CA LYS A 67 -11.26 -7.40 4.85
C LYS A 67 -12.68 -7.26 5.43
N ALA A 68 -13.71 -7.53 4.63
CA ALA A 68 -15.09 -7.50 5.10
C ALA A 68 -15.38 -8.54 6.19
N ALA A 69 -14.72 -9.71 6.15
CA ALA A 69 -14.84 -10.72 7.19
C ALA A 69 -13.93 -10.36 8.38
N GLU A 70 -12.64 -10.18 8.12
CA GLU A 70 -11.62 -9.93 9.15
C GLU A 70 -11.99 -8.76 10.08
N LEU A 71 -12.40 -7.63 9.49
CA LEU A 71 -12.70 -6.40 10.26
C LEU A 71 -14.10 -6.40 10.88
N ASN A 72 -14.89 -7.48 10.69
CA ASN A 72 -16.20 -7.66 11.33
C ASN A 72 -16.19 -8.91 12.25
N GLY A 73 -15.03 -9.30 12.76
CA GLY A 73 -14.90 -10.38 13.75
C GLY A 73 -15.03 -11.79 13.18
N PHE A 74 -14.83 -11.97 11.87
CA PHE A 74 -14.72 -13.29 11.24
C PHE A 74 -13.22 -13.57 10.98
N PRO A 75 -12.52 -14.22 11.92
CA PRO A 75 -11.09 -14.51 11.79
C PRO A 75 -10.77 -15.42 10.60
N GLY A 76 -9.62 -15.19 9.97
CA GLY A 76 -9.06 -16.09 8.95
C GLY A 76 -8.29 -17.26 9.57
N PRO A 77 -8.22 -18.43 8.90
CA PRO A 77 -7.58 -19.62 9.48
C PRO A 77 -6.08 -19.42 9.77
N ALA A 78 -5.35 -18.71 8.91
CA ALA A 78 -3.94 -18.38 9.16
C ALA A 78 -3.75 -17.59 10.47
N HIS A 79 -4.58 -16.55 10.66
CA HIS A 79 -4.49 -15.70 11.84
C HIS A 79 -4.89 -16.42 13.14
N LEU A 80 -5.80 -17.39 13.07
CA LEU A 80 -6.14 -18.24 14.22
C LEU A 80 -4.97 -19.17 14.57
N LEU A 81 -4.36 -19.78 13.55
CA LEU A 81 -3.19 -20.65 13.73
C LEU A 81 -2.00 -19.89 14.32
N ASP A 82 -1.74 -18.66 13.86
CA ASP A 82 -0.70 -17.78 14.42
C ASP A 82 -0.90 -17.45 15.91
N LEU A 83 -2.15 -17.51 16.39
CA LEU A 83 -2.53 -17.20 17.76
C LEU A 83 -2.95 -18.44 18.56
N LYS A 84 -2.72 -19.65 18.05
CA LYS A 84 -3.29 -20.90 18.59
C LYS A 84 -3.06 -21.09 20.09
N ASP A 85 -1.86 -20.80 20.58
CA ASP A 85 -1.49 -20.98 21.98
C ASP A 85 -2.21 -19.96 22.89
N LYS A 86 -2.40 -18.72 22.40
CA LYS A 86 -3.10 -17.66 23.14
C LYS A 86 -4.61 -17.88 23.15
N LEU A 87 -5.15 -18.42 22.05
CA LEU A 87 -6.55 -18.78 21.92
C LEU A 87 -6.89 -20.12 22.57
N VAL A 88 -5.87 -20.86 23.02
CA VAL A 88 -5.99 -22.20 23.60
C VAL A 88 -6.80 -23.12 22.67
N LEU A 89 -6.43 -23.12 21.38
CA LEU A 89 -7.05 -24.01 20.39
C LEU A 89 -6.69 -25.46 20.73
N ASP A 90 -7.68 -26.35 20.70
CA ASP A 90 -7.42 -27.78 20.86
C ASP A 90 -6.87 -28.41 19.56
N ASP A 91 -6.36 -29.64 19.68
CA ASP A 91 -5.73 -30.35 18.56
C ASP A 91 -6.70 -30.55 17.37
N GLU A 92 -7.99 -30.76 17.64
CA GLU A 92 -9.01 -30.94 16.60
C GLU A 92 -9.30 -29.63 15.86
N GLN A 93 -9.34 -28.51 16.58
CA GLN A 93 -9.48 -27.17 15.99
C GLN A 93 -8.27 -26.83 15.13
N VAL A 94 -7.06 -27.11 15.61
CA VAL A 94 -5.82 -26.87 14.86
C VAL A 94 -5.81 -27.67 13.55
N GLU A 95 -6.08 -28.97 13.60
CA GLU A 95 -6.11 -29.83 12.41
C GLU A 95 -7.13 -29.34 11.35
N LYS A 96 -8.33 -28.96 11.80
CA LYS A 96 -9.38 -28.42 10.90
C LYS A 96 -8.98 -27.08 10.30
N LEU A 97 -8.34 -26.20 11.07
CA LEU A 97 -7.89 -24.90 10.60
C LEU A 97 -6.71 -25.02 9.62
N GLU A 98 -5.77 -25.93 9.86
CA GLU A 98 -4.66 -26.22 8.94
C GLU A 98 -5.20 -26.75 7.60
N THR A 99 -6.12 -27.72 7.65
CA THR A 99 -6.80 -28.24 6.46
C THR A 99 -7.53 -27.14 5.68
N LEU A 100 -8.27 -26.27 6.38
CA LEU A 100 -8.98 -25.15 5.78
C LEU A 100 -8.02 -24.13 5.15
N TYR A 101 -6.92 -23.81 5.82
CA TYR A 101 -5.89 -22.91 5.33
C TYR A 101 -5.21 -23.45 4.06
N GLU A 102 -4.84 -24.73 4.05
CA GLU A 102 -4.22 -25.38 2.90
C GLU A 102 -5.15 -25.40 1.69
N GLN A 103 -6.42 -25.76 1.89
CA GLN A 103 -7.42 -25.77 0.83
C GLN A 103 -7.64 -24.36 0.25
N MET A 104 -7.87 -23.36 1.12
CA MET A 104 -8.03 -21.96 0.71
C MET A 104 -6.80 -21.49 -0.08
N THR A 105 -5.60 -21.75 0.42
CA THR A 105 -4.35 -21.32 -0.23
C THR A 105 -4.15 -21.99 -1.58
N SER A 106 -4.44 -23.29 -1.69
CA SER A 106 -4.35 -24.04 -2.95
C SER A 106 -5.31 -23.48 -4.01
N ASP A 107 -6.57 -23.26 -3.63
CA ASP A 107 -7.59 -22.71 -4.52
C ASP A 107 -7.27 -21.28 -4.93
N ALA A 108 -6.83 -20.44 -3.99
CA ALA A 108 -6.43 -19.06 -4.26
C ALA A 108 -5.25 -19.00 -5.25
N ARG A 109 -4.23 -19.84 -5.08
CA ARG A 109 -3.10 -19.94 -6.02
C ARG A 109 -3.54 -20.35 -7.43
N LYS A 110 -4.49 -21.27 -7.52
CA LYS A 110 -5.03 -21.73 -8.81
C LYS A 110 -5.78 -20.60 -9.51
N GLU A 111 -6.68 -19.92 -8.81
CA GLU A 111 -7.45 -18.82 -9.39
C GLU A 111 -6.59 -17.58 -9.67
N ALA A 112 -5.59 -17.30 -8.83
CA ALA A 112 -4.62 -16.21 -9.04
C ALA A 112 -3.88 -16.35 -10.38
N LYS A 113 -3.49 -17.56 -10.78
CA LYS A 113 -2.88 -17.81 -12.09
C LYS A 113 -3.85 -17.42 -13.23
N THR A 114 -5.13 -17.73 -13.09
CA THR A 114 -6.17 -17.34 -14.04
C THR A 114 -6.31 -15.82 -14.09
N TYR A 115 -6.44 -15.17 -12.93
CA TYR A 115 -6.60 -13.72 -12.83
C TYR A 115 -5.43 -12.97 -13.47
N ILE A 116 -4.19 -13.31 -13.09
CA ILE A 116 -2.96 -12.70 -13.63
C ILE A 116 -2.88 -12.90 -15.15
N PHE A 117 -3.24 -14.08 -15.65
CA PHE A 117 -3.23 -14.37 -17.08
C PHE A 117 -4.26 -13.54 -17.85
N LEU A 118 -5.46 -13.34 -17.30
CA LEU A 118 -6.51 -12.54 -17.92
C LEU A 118 -6.14 -11.05 -17.94
N GLU A 119 -5.57 -10.53 -16.86
CA GLU A 119 -5.02 -9.16 -16.80
C GLU A 119 -3.89 -8.97 -17.83
N ALA A 120 -2.97 -9.93 -17.95
CA ALA A 120 -1.91 -9.90 -18.96
C ALA A 120 -2.45 -9.93 -20.40
N LYS A 121 -3.56 -10.63 -20.64
CA LYS A 121 -4.23 -10.64 -21.94
C LYS A 121 -4.87 -9.29 -22.26
N LEU A 122 -5.57 -8.69 -21.30
CA LEU A 122 -6.17 -7.37 -21.47
C LEU A 122 -5.08 -6.33 -21.79
N GLU A 123 -3.99 -6.35 -21.04
CA GLU A 123 -2.81 -5.51 -21.27
C GLU A 123 -2.28 -5.66 -22.71
N LYS A 124 -2.12 -6.90 -23.20
CA LYS A 124 -1.63 -7.17 -24.56
C LYS A 124 -2.57 -6.66 -25.66
N GLU A 125 -3.88 -6.66 -25.45
CA GLU A 125 -4.83 -6.13 -26.43
C GLU A 125 -4.80 -4.61 -26.49
N PHE A 126 -4.63 -3.93 -25.35
CA PHE A 126 -4.40 -2.48 -25.30
C PHE A 126 -3.06 -2.10 -25.93
N SER A 127 -1.96 -2.76 -25.53
CA SER A 127 -0.61 -2.43 -26.00
C SER A 127 -0.45 -2.62 -27.51
N ALA A 128 -1.26 -3.50 -28.11
CA ALA A 128 -1.26 -3.75 -29.53
C ALA A 128 -2.30 -2.96 -30.33
N GLY A 129 -3.12 -2.11 -29.68
CA GLY A 129 -4.16 -1.33 -30.34
C GLY A 129 -5.28 -2.16 -30.97
N ARG A 130 -5.46 -3.42 -30.56
CA ARG A 130 -6.49 -4.33 -31.09
C ARG A 130 -7.80 -4.31 -30.32
N ILE A 131 -7.79 -3.70 -29.13
CA ILE A 131 -8.96 -3.63 -28.26
C ILE A 131 -10.12 -2.87 -28.94
N ASN A 132 -11.34 -3.35 -28.73
CA ASN A 132 -12.58 -2.66 -29.10
C ASN A 132 -13.63 -2.89 -27.99
N ASP A 133 -14.78 -2.23 -28.06
CA ASP A 133 -15.81 -2.30 -27.01
C ASP A 133 -16.28 -3.74 -26.71
N GLY A 134 -16.48 -4.57 -27.74
CA GLY A 134 -16.91 -5.96 -27.57
C GLY A 134 -15.85 -6.83 -26.87
N LEU A 135 -14.59 -6.72 -27.31
CA LEU A 135 -13.47 -7.42 -26.68
C LEU A 135 -13.25 -6.94 -25.24
N LEU A 136 -13.36 -5.64 -24.99
CA LEU A 136 -13.22 -5.05 -23.67
C LEU A 136 -14.28 -5.59 -22.70
N ARG A 137 -15.56 -5.56 -23.07
CA ARG A 137 -16.65 -6.12 -22.26
C ARG A 137 -16.42 -7.58 -21.91
N THR A 138 -16.01 -8.36 -22.91
CA THR A 138 -15.73 -9.79 -22.75
C THR A 138 -14.55 -10.03 -21.79
N ALA A 139 -13.44 -9.33 -22.01
CA ALA A 139 -12.24 -9.47 -21.19
C ALA A 139 -12.51 -9.08 -19.72
N LEU A 140 -13.17 -7.94 -19.49
CA LEU A 140 -13.54 -7.51 -18.15
C LEU A 140 -14.50 -8.50 -17.46
N GLY A 141 -15.45 -9.07 -18.20
CA GLY A 141 -16.33 -10.11 -17.65
C GLY A 141 -15.56 -11.32 -17.11
N TYR A 142 -14.56 -11.81 -17.85
CA TYR A 142 -13.72 -12.91 -17.39
C TYR A 142 -12.81 -12.53 -16.21
N ILE A 143 -12.21 -11.33 -16.25
CA ILE A 143 -11.34 -10.82 -15.18
C ILE A 143 -12.12 -10.69 -13.88
N GLU A 144 -13.29 -10.05 -13.92
CA GLU A 144 -14.10 -9.82 -12.72
C GLU A 144 -14.74 -11.10 -12.19
N GLU A 145 -15.07 -12.06 -13.06
CA GLU A 145 -15.48 -13.39 -12.61
C GLU A 145 -14.34 -14.12 -11.88
N SER A 146 -13.10 -14.01 -12.36
CA SER A 146 -11.93 -14.58 -11.70
C SER A 146 -11.64 -13.89 -10.36
N ARG A 147 -11.71 -12.55 -10.33
CA ARG A 147 -11.57 -11.76 -9.11
C ARG A 147 -12.67 -12.06 -8.08
N ARG A 148 -13.91 -12.26 -8.52
CA ARG A 148 -15.04 -12.69 -7.69
C ARG A 148 -14.72 -14.03 -7.03
N LYS A 149 -14.18 -15.00 -7.78
CA LYS A 149 -13.78 -16.30 -7.23
C LYS A 149 -12.66 -16.18 -6.21
N LEU A 150 -11.60 -15.41 -6.50
CA LEU A 150 -10.55 -15.10 -5.51
C LEU A 150 -11.15 -14.55 -4.22
N ARG A 151 -12.03 -13.55 -4.35
CA ARG A 151 -12.70 -12.94 -3.19
C ARG A 151 -13.56 -13.94 -2.43
N TYR A 152 -14.29 -14.79 -3.14
CA TYR A 152 -15.10 -15.84 -2.53
C TYR A 152 -14.23 -16.83 -1.74
N ILE A 153 -13.13 -17.33 -2.31
CA ILE A 153 -12.24 -18.31 -1.66
C ILE A 153 -11.80 -17.82 -0.28
N HIS A 154 -11.33 -16.56 -0.19
CA HIS A 154 -10.91 -16.01 1.10
C HIS A 154 -12.09 -15.75 2.04
N LEU A 155 -13.18 -15.13 1.57
CA LEU A 155 -14.34 -14.84 2.44
C LEU A 155 -15.01 -16.12 2.96
N SER A 156 -15.10 -17.16 2.13
CA SER A 156 -15.65 -18.45 2.56
C SER A 156 -14.75 -19.12 3.59
N ALA A 157 -13.42 -19.03 3.46
CA ALA A 157 -12.51 -19.57 4.46
C ALA A 157 -12.67 -18.88 5.83
N HIS A 158 -12.84 -17.55 5.86
CA HIS A 158 -13.15 -16.85 7.10
C HIS A 158 -14.50 -17.29 7.69
N LEU A 159 -15.52 -17.46 6.86
CA LEU A 159 -16.85 -17.92 7.29
C LEU A 159 -16.84 -19.37 7.83
N GLU A 160 -16.04 -20.26 7.24
CA GLU A 160 -15.91 -21.62 7.73
C GLU A 160 -15.06 -21.69 9.01
N ALA A 161 -14.02 -20.85 9.13
CA ALA A 161 -13.19 -20.79 10.32
C ALA A 161 -13.99 -20.48 11.59
N THR A 162 -15.01 -19.62 11.53
CA THR A 162 -15.88 -19.31 12.67
C THR A 162 -16.76 -20.48 13.13
N LYS A 163 -16.87 -21.55 12.33
CA LYS A 163 -17.58 -22.76 12.72
C LYS A 163 -16.68 -23.76 13.45
N ILE A 164 -15.36 -23.54 13.43
CA ILE A 164 -14.36 -24.39 14.08
C ILE A 164 -14.05 -23.88 15.50
N VAL A 165 -14.01 -22.55 15.67
CA VAL A 165 -13.71 -21.89 16.95
C VAL A 165 -14.96 -21.51 17.72
N THR A 166 -14.84 -21.32 19.03
CA THR A 166 -15.95 -20.88 19.88
C THR A 166 -16.15 -19.36 19.82
N PRO A 167 -17.35 -18.84 20.18
CA PRO A 167 -17.58 -17.40 20.30
C PRO A 167 -16.58 -16.70 21.24
N GLU A 168 -16.19 -17.34 22.34
CA GLU A 168 -15.22 -16.81 23.30
C GLU A 168 -13.82 -16.71 22.69
N GLN A 169 -13.42 -17.69 21.87
CA GLN A 169 -12.16 -17.64 21.12
C GLN A 169 -12.17 -16.52 20.08
N VAL A 170 -13.32 -16.25 19.44
CA VAL A 170 -13.48 -15.10 18.51
C VAL A 170 -13.36 -13.77 19.25
N GLU A 171 -13.97 -13.63 20.42
CA GLU A 171 -13.84 -12.43 21.26
C GLU A 171 -12.38 -12.20 21.68
N HIS A 172 -11.70 -13.26 22.16
CA HIS A 172 -10.29 -13.18 22.52
C HIS A 172 -9.39 -12.85 21.32
N TYR A 173 -9.69 -13.43 20.14
CA TYR A 173 -9.02 -13.08 18.89
C TYR A 173 -9.17 -11.58 18.58
N ASN A 174 -10.38 -11.03 18.65
CA ASN A 174 -10.64 -9.63 18.37
C ASN A 174 -9.86 -8.72 19.33
N ALA A 175 -9.78 -9.08 20.60
CA ALA A 175 -8.95 -8.36 21.58
C ALA A 175 -7.45 -8.42 21.24
N LEU A 176 -6.91 -9.61 20.94
CA LEU A 176 -5.51 -9.79 20.57
C LEU A 176 -5.13 -9.06 19.28
N ARG A 177 -6.09 -8.84 18.38
CA ARG A 177 -5.93 -8.12 17.11
C ARG A 177 -6.19 -6.62 17.19
N GLY A 178 -6.65 -6.12 18.34
CA GLY A 178 -6.96 -4.71 18.54
C GLY A 178 -8.26 -4.25 17.88
N TYR A 179 -9.21 -5.16 17.67
CA TYR A 179 -10.52 -4.88 17.09
C TYR A 179 -11.62 -4.62 18.13
N SER A 180 -11.34 -4.86 19.41
CA SER A 180 -12.32 -4.74 20.51
C SER A 180 -12.41 -3.34 21.12
N GLU A 181 -11.48 -2.44 20.82
CA GLU A 181 -11.46 -1.08 21.37
C GLU A 181 -11.80 -0.05 20.28
N GLU A 182 -12.59 0.96 20.63
CA GLU A 182 -12.71 2.18 19.81
C GLU A 182 -11.34 2.88 19.78
N SER A 183 -10.56 2.61 18.74
CA SER A 183 -9.31 3.32 18.49
C SER A 183 -9.56 4.42 17.46
N ASP A 184 -9.23 5.67 17.80
CA ASP A 184 -9.11 6.72 16.81
C ASP A 184 -7.87 6.41 15.96
N VAL A 185 -8.09 5.77 14.81
CA VAL A 185 -7.03 5.41 13.84
C VAL A 185 -6.21 6.64 13.42
N CYS A 186 -6.81 7.85 13.46
CA CYS A 186 -6.14 9.10 13.09
C CYS A 186 -5.21 9.64 14.20
N ALA A 187 -5.52 9.33 15.46
CA ALA A 187 -4.68 9.64 16.61
C ALA A 187 -3.62 8.55 16.87
N SER A 188 -3.88 7.32 16.46
CA SER A 188 -3.08 6.13 16.80
C SER A 188 -1.93 5.88 15.81
N VAL A 189 -1.01 6.85 15.67
CA VAL A 189 0.18 6.71 14.80
C VAL A 189 1.18 5.72 15.43
N PRO A 190 1.53 4.60 14.77
CA PRO A 190 2.48 3.63 15.33
C PRO A 190 3.89 4.21 15.47
N GLU A 191 4.66 3.68 16.41
CA GLU A 191 6.05 4.09 16.60
C GLU A 191 6.86 3.92 15.29
N GLY A 192 7.70 4.91 14.99
CA GLY A 192 8.50 4.95 13.75
C GLY A 192 7.74 5.33 12.47
N HIS A 193 6.44 5.64 12.54
CA HIS A 193 5.67 6.07 11.37
C HIS A 193 5.53 7.60 11.29
N ASP A 194 5.58 8.14 10.07
CA ASP A 194 5.27 9.55 9.83
C ASP A 194 3.77 9.80 10.03
N ALA A 195 3.45 10.75 10.90
CA ALA A 195 2.08 11.01 11.32
C ALA A 195 1.21 11.55 10.17
N ALA A 196 1.76 12.36 9.26
CA ALA A 196 1.02 12.92 8.14
C ALA A 196 0.70 11.84 7.09
N MET A 197 1.66 10.99 6.77
CA MET A 197 1.49 9.84 5.88
C MET A 197 0.50 8.83 6.46
N TRP A 198 0.61 8.50 7.76
CA TRP A 198 -0.32 7.60 8.43
C TRP A 198 -1.77 8.10 8.35
N ARG A 199 -2.00 9.37 8.70
CA ARG A 199 -3.33 9.99 8.63
C ARG A 199 -3.88 9.99 7.22
N LYS A 200 -3.06 10.37 6.24
CA LYS A 200 -3.45 10.32 4.82
C LYS A 200 -3.83 8.92 4.35
N HIS A 201 -3.06 7.91 4.72
CA HIS A 201 -3.34 6.51 4.35
C HIS A 201 -4.63 5.98 4.96
N ASN A 202 -5.02 6.48 6.14
CA ASN A 202 -6.24 6.09 6.83
C ASN A 202 -7.44 7.00 6.54
N GLY A 203 -7.33 7.93 5.57
CA GLY A 203 -8.44 8.81 5.18
C GLY A 203 -8.80 9.86 6.24
N CYS A 204 -7.88 10.14 7.16
CA CYS A 204 -8.04 11.17 8.17
C CYS A 204 -7.94 12.56 7.51
N GLY A 205 -8.87 13.47 7.85
CA GLY A 205 -8.82 14.85 7.38
C GLY A 205 -7.55 15.57 7.85
N GLU A 206 -7.11 16.58 7.10
CA GLU A 206 -6.13 17.55 7.58
C GLU A 206 -6.82 18.47 8.59
N ASN A 207 -6.74 18.13 9.88
CA ASN A 207 -7.05 19.05 10.98
C ASN A 207 -5.76 19.40 11.72
#